data_AF-A0A8J6I9T1-F1
#
_entry.id   AF-A0A8J6I9T1-F1
#
_cell.length_a   1.000
_cell.length_b   1.000
_cell.length_c   1.000
_cell.angle_alpha   90.00
_cell.angle_beta   90.00
_cell.angle_gamma   90.00
#
_symmetry.space_group_name_H-M   'P 1'
#
loop_
_entity.id
_entity.type
_entity.pdbx_description
1 polymer ?
#
loop_
_entity_poly.entity_id
_entity_poly.type
_entity_poly.pdbx_seq_one_letter_code
_entity_poly.pdbx_strand_id
1 'polypeptide(L)'
;MAAADAELKRWRALVADWAEQPSAAMAGVGPVIARIEDDLDLPGALVALDQLAADTSISPGARFEAFAHLDRLLGLDLAADVGRRR
;
A
#
# COMPACT_ATOMS: atom_id res chain seq x y z
N MET A 1 4.93 7.50 -17.87
CA MET A 1 3.93 6.42 -17.87
C MET A 1 4.53 5.09 -17.41
N ALA A 2 5.55 4.53 -18.07
CA ALA A 2 6.10 3.23 -17.71
C ALA A 2 6.57 3.06 -16.24
N ALA A 3 7.14 4.11 -15.63
CA ALA A 3 7.56 4.06 -14.22
C ALA A 3 6.38 3.93 -13.24
N ALA A 4 5.27 4.64 -13.49
CA ALA A 4 4.07 4.57 -12.64
C ALA A 4 3.40 3.19 -12.73
N ASP A 5 3.35 2.60 -13.92
CA ASP A 5 2.81 1.25 -14.11
C ASP A 5 3.68 0.18 -13.42
N ALA A 6 5.01 0.36 -13.42
CA ALA A 6 5.92 -0.53 -12.71
C ALA A 6 5.73 -0.46 -11.20
N GLU A 7 5.50 0.74 -10.66
CA GLU A 7 5.24 0.96 -9.24
C GLU A 7 3.94 0.28 -8.79
N LEU A 8 2.85 0.48 -9.53
CA LEU A 8 1.57 -0.18 -9.24
C LEU A 8 1.68 -1.71 -9.30
N LYS A 9 2.39 -2.25 -10.30
CA LYS A 9 2.63 -3.70 -10.40
C LYS A 9 3.43 -4.22 -9.19
N ARG A 10 4.44 -3.47 -8.76
CA ARG A 10 5.25 -3.83 -7.60
C ARG A 10 4.41 -3.85 -6.32
N TRP A 11 3.59 -2.82 -6.08
CA TRP A 11 2.70 -2.78 -4.92
C TRP A 11 1.66 -3.89 -4.94
N ARG A 12 1.04 -4.18 -6.09
CA ARG A 12 0.07 -5.29 -6.21
C ARG A 12 0.72 -6.64 -5.90
N ALA A 13 1.94 -6.88 -6.37
CA ALA A 13 2.69 -8.08 -6.04
C ALA A 13 3.00 -8.18 -4.54
N LEU A 14 3.41 -7.07 -3.90
CA LEU A 14 3.65 -7.02 -2.46
C LEU A 14 2.37 -7.29 -1.66
N VAL A 15 1.25 -6.67 -2.03
CA VAL A 15 -0.04 -6.86 -1.37
C VAL A 15 -0.50 -8.32 -1.51
N ALA A 16 -0.32 -8.93 -2.68
CA ALA A 16 -0.59 -10.35 -2.87
C ALA A 16 0.29 -11.24 -1.99
N ASP A 17 1.58 -10.91 -1.82
CA ASP A 17 2.48 -11.66 -0.92
C ASP A 17 2.10 -11.50 0.55
N TRP A 18 1.74 -10.29 0.98
CA TRP A 18 1.35 -10.05 2.36
C TRP A 18 -0.01 -10.66 2.71
N ALA A 19 -0.90 -10.84 1.73
CA ALA A 19 -2.19 -11.50 1.92
C ALA A 19 -2.05 -12.97 2.40
N GLU A 20 -0.91 -13.61 2.13
CA GLU A 20 -0.61 -14.98 2.57
C GLU A 20 -0.08 -15.05 4.01
N GLN A 21 0.03 -13.92 4.69
CA GLN A 21 0.52 -13.82 6.07
C GLN A 21 -0.64 -13.63 7.05
N PRO A 22 -0.49 -14.03 8.34
CA PRO A 22 -1.52 -13.77 9.35
C PRO A 22 -1.85 -12.27 9.43
N SER A 23 -3.14 -11.95 9.42
CA SER A 23 -3.61 -10.56 9.59
C SER A 23 -3.18 -10.00 10.95
N ALA A 24 -3.02 -8.68 11.02
CA ALA A 24 -2.67 -7.93 12.21
C ALA A 24 -3.30 -6.54 12.15
N ALA A 25 -3.39 -5.84 13.29
CA ALA A 25 -3.88 -4.47 13.31
C ALA A 25 -3.07 -3.57 12.36
N MET A 26 -3.77 -2.74 11.57
CA MET A 26 -3.11 -1.82 10.65
C MET A 26 -2.16 -0.87 11.39
N ALA A 27 -1.03 -0.55 10.78
CA ALA A 27 -0.04 0.36 11.33
C ALA A 27 0.62 1.21 10.22
N GLY A 28 1.18 2.36 10.59
CA GLY A 28 1.97 3.20 9.68
C GLY A 28 1.18 4.05 8.66
N VAL A 29 -0.15 4.14 8.77
CA VAL A 29 -0.98 4.92 7.83
C VAL A 29 -0.87 6.44 7.98
N GLY A 30 -0.46 6.93 9.16
CA GLY A 30 -0.46 8.34 9.51
C GLY A 30 0.26 9.25 8.52
N PRO A 31 1.51 8.95 8.10
CA PRO A 31 2.22 9.76 7.11
C PRO A 31 1.52 9.87 5.76
N VAL A 32 0.80 8.83 5.33
CA VAL A 32 0.04 8.85 4.06
C VAL A 32 -1.20 9.73 4.21
N ILE A 33 -1.94 9.57 5.31
CA ILE A 33 -3.15 10.36 5.59
C ILE A 33 -2.80 11.85 5.72
N ALA A 34 -1.71 12.19 6.42
CA ALA A 34 -1.27 13.57 6.58
C ALA A 34 -1.02 14.28 5.24
N ARG A 35 -0.57 13.54 4.21
CA ARG A 35 -0.39 14.07 2.85
C ARG A 35 -1.70 14.29 2.13
N ILE A 36 -2.66 13.39 2.31
CA ILE A 36 -4.01 13.55 1.76
C ILE A 36 -4.71 14.76 2.39
N GLU A 37 -4.54 14.97 3.70
CA GLU A 37 -5.11 16.11 4.43
C GLU A 37 -4.42 17.44 4.06
N ASP A 38 -3.15 17.40 3.64
CA ASP A 38 -2.39 18.56 3.15
C ASP A 38 -2.68 18.83 1.67
N ASP A 39 -3.84 19.43 1.40
CA ASP A 39 -4.29 19.85 0.06
C ASP A 39 -4.27 18.74 -1.00
N LEU A 40 -4.61 17.50 -0.60
CA LEU A 40 -4.54 16.33 -1.48
C LEU A 40 -3.17 16.19 -2.15
N ASP A 41 -2.07 16.31 -1.38
CA ASP A 41 -0.71 16.01 -1.84
C ASP A 41 -0.56 14.52 -2.18
N LEU A 42 -1.18 14.10 -3.28
CA LEU A 42 -1.14 12.73 -3.80
C LEU A 42 0.28 12.30 -4.17
N PRO A 43 1.12 13.15 -4.80
CA PRO A 43 2.53 12.79 -5.02
C PRO A 43 3.25 12.44 -3.71
N GLY A 44 3.09 13.26 -2.67
CA GLY A 44 3.66 12.98 -1.35
C GLY A 44 3.03 11.77 -0.67
N ALA A 45 1.72 11.54 -0.84
CA ALA A 45 1.03 10.36 -0.33
C ALA A 45 1.56 9.06 -0.96
N LEU A 46 1.85 9.06 -2.27
CA LEU A 46 2.43 7.91 -2.96
C LEU A 46 3.87 7.63 -2.49
N VAL A 47 4.67 8.67 -2.21
CA VAL A 47 6.00 8.52 -1.61
C VAL A 47 5.90 7.94 -0.19
N ALA A 48 4.96 8.43 0.62
CA ALA A 48 4.72 7.90 1.97
C ALA A 48 4.21 6.44 1.93
N LEU A 49 3.40 6.09 0.92
CA LEU A 49 2.93 4.72 0.70
C LEU A 49 4.10 3.79 0.34
N ASP A 50 5.04 4.25 -0.50
CA ASP A 50 6.26 3.50 -0.80
C ASP A 50 7.12 3.26 0.45
N GLN A 51 7.29 4.29 1.28
CA GLN A 51 8.01 4.18 2.55
C GLN A 51 7.34 3.17 3.49
N LEU A 52 6.01 3.17 3.56
CA LEU A 52 5.24 2.18 4.33
C LEU A 52 5.42 0.76 3.76
N ALA A 53 5.47 0.59 2.44
CA ALA A 53 5.78 -0.72 1.85
C ALA A 53 7.17 -1.22 2.25
N ALA A 54 8.15 -0.33 2.34
CA ALA A 54 9.54 -0.67 2.67
C ALA A 54 9.80 -0.87 4.17
N ASP A 55 8.89 -0.45 5.06
CA ASP A 55 9.07 -0.54 6.51
C ASP A 55 8.99 -1.98 7.02
N THR A 56 10.15 -2.61 7.19
CA THR A 56 10.27 -3.99 7.70
C THR A 56 10.03 -4.11 9.20
N SER A 57 9.86 -3.00 9.93
CA SER A 57 9.46 -3.04 11.34
C SER A 57 7.98 -3.36 11.51
N ILE A 58 7.16 -3.14 10.47
CA ILE A 58 5.74 -3.46 10.43
C ILE A 58 5.55 -4.85 9.84
N SER A 59 4.76 -5.68 10.53
CA SER A 59 4.48 -7.04 10.04
C SER A 59 3.81 -7.00 8.66
N PRO A 60 4.04 -8.03 7.81
CA PRO A 60 3.36 -8.13 6.52
C PRO A 60 1.84 -8.01 6.63
N GLY A 61 1.21 -8.69 7.59
CA GLY A 61 -0.24 -8.61 7.81
C GLY A 61 -0.73 -7.20 8.16
N ALA A 62 0.03 -6.46 8.99
CA ALA A 62 -0.32 -5.07 9.30
C ALA A 62 -0.14 -4.14 8.09
N ARG A 63 0.89 -4.38 7.24
CA ARG A 63 1.05 -3.67 5.96
C ARG A 63 -0.06 -4.00 4.99
N PHE A 64 -0.51 -5.25 4.91
CA PHE A 64 -1.65 -5.65 4.10
C PHE A 64 -2.92 -4.87 4.49
N GLU A 65 -3.28 -4.87 5.78
CA GLU A 65 -4.47 -4.14 6.25
C GLU A 65 -4.34 -2.62 6.02
N ALA A 66 -3.14 -2.06 6.20
CA ALA A 66 -2.87 -0.65 5.93
C ALA A 66 -3.03 -0.31 4.45
N PHE A 67 -2.48 -1.12 3.55
CA PHE A 67 -2.60 -0.94 2.09
C PHE A 67 -4.06 -1.09 1.65
N ALA A 68 -4.79 -2.09 2.17
CA ALA A 68 -6.21 -2.28 1.86
C ALA A 68 -7.08 -1.13 2.37
N HIS A 69 -6.72 -0.50 3.49
CA HIS A 69 -7.39 0.70 3.99
C HIS A 69 -7.12 1.92 3.10
N LEU A 70 -5.85 2.18 2.78
CA LEU A 70 -5.42 3.34 1.97
C LEU A 70 -5.89 3.24 0.52
N ASP A 71 -6.00 2.03 -0.04
CA ASP A 71 -6.53 1.82 -1.40
C ASP A 71 -7.98 2.28 -1.53
N ARG A 72 -8.80 2.22 -0.47
CA ARG A 72 -10.17 2.75 -0.50
C ARG A 72 -10.21 4.28 -0.60
N LEU A 73 -9.14 4.96 -0.18
CA LEU A 73 -9.00 6.41 -0.27
C LEU A 73 -8.40 6.81 -1.63
N LEU A 74 -7.41 6.06 -2.11
CA LEU A 74 -6.62 6.41 -3.29
C LEU A 74 -7.16 5.81 -4.60
N GLY A 75 -7.93 4.72 -4.54
CA GLY A 75 -8.54 4.06 -5.70
C GLY A 75 -7.54 3.43 -6.67
N LEU A 76 -6.44 2.84 -6.19
CA LEU A 76 -5.32 2.33 -6.99
C LEU A 76 -5.49 0.85 -7.40
N ASP A 77 -6.49 0.16 -6.85
CA ASP A 77 -6.75 -1.26 -7.09
C ASP A 77 -5.53 -2.10 -6.71
N LEU A 78 -5.06 -1.95 -5.46
CA LEU A 78 -3.84 -2.59 -4.96
C LEU A 78 -4.03 -4.08 -4.67
N ALA A 79 -5.27 -4.51 -4.42
CA ALA A 79 -5.61 -5.90 -4.18
C ALA A 79 -5.79 -6.74 -5.47
N ALA A 80 -5.57 -6.14 -6.66
CA ALA A 80 -5.89 -6.77 -7.95
C ALA A 80 -5.24 -8.15 -8.18
N ASP A 81 -4.07 -8.39 -7.60
CA ASP A 81 -3.30 -9.64 -7.77
C ASP A 81 -3.52 -10.66 -6.64
N VAL A 82 -4.27 -10.32 -5.59
CA VAL A 82 -4.57 -11.23 -4.47
C VAL A 82 -5.36 -12.44 -4.98
N GLY A 83 -4.90 -13.64 -4.63
CA GLY A 83 -5.54 -14.91 -5.04
C GLY A 83 -5.34 -15.29 -6.51
N ARG A 84 -4.58 -14.51 -7.30
CA ARG A 84 -4.19 -14.92 -8.65
C ARG A 84 -3.09 -16.00 -8.56
N ARG A 85 -3.22 -17.04 -9.39
CA ARG A 85 -2.14 -18.02 -9.56
C ARG A 85 -0.97 -17.32 -10.28
N ARG A 86 0.23 -17.38 -9.69
CA ARG A 86 1.48 -16.94 -10.31
C ARG A 86 1.86 -17.82 -11.49
#